data_AF-U2FQZ8-F1
#
_entry.id   AF-U2FQZ8-F1
#
_cell.length_a   1.000
_cell.length_b   1.000
_cell.length_c   1.000
_cell.angle_alpha   90.00
_cell.angle_beta   90.00
_cell.angle_gamma   90.00
#
_symmetry.space_group_name_H-M   'P 1'
#
loop_
_entity.id
_entity.type
_entity.pdbx_description
1 polymer ?
#
loop_
_entity_poly.entity_id
_entity_poly.type
_entity_poly.pdbx_seq_one_letter_code
_entity_poly.pdbx_strand_id
1 'polypeptide(L)'
;MKAQLAAKIAEIIKARKWTQQHAARLLGMTQPKLSNMLRGQFRGVSETKMIECLAKLGRDVQIVVGPDRHSEIEGRIEVVFAA
;
A
#
# COMPACT_ATOMS: atom_id res chain seq x y z
N MET A 1 2.35 8.87 2.60
CA MET A 1 2.07 7.76 1.67
C MET A 1 2.10 6.38 2.32
N LYS A 2 3.25 5.82 2.74
CA LYS A 2 3.32 4.42 3.27
C LYS A 2 2.32 4.09 4.38
N ALA A 3 2.13 4.97 5.36
CA ALA A 3 1.17 4.75 6.43
C ALA A 3 -0.27 4.58 5.92
N GLN A 4 -0.69 5.39 4.94
CA GLN A 4 -2.00 5.29 4.30
C GLN A 4 -2.16 3.96 3.55
N LEU A 5 -1.14 3.55 2.79
CA LEU A 5 -1.13 2.27 2.09
C LEU A 5 -1.20 1.08 3.08
N ALA A 6 -0.43 1.12 4.16
CA ALA A 6 -0.44 0.09 5.19
C ALA A 6 -1.80 0.00 5.90
N ALA A 7 -2.40 1.14 6.23
CA ALA A 7 -3.74 1.19 6.82
C ALA A 7 -4.77 0.53 5.90
N LYS A 8 -4.76 0.87 4.60
CA LYS A 8 -5.68 0.26 3.64
C LYS A 8 -5.47 -1.25 3.47
N ILE A 9 -4.21 -1.70 3.42
CA ILE A 9 -3.87 -3.12 3.40
C ILE A 9 -4.41 -3.82 4.66
N ALA A 10 -4.20 -3.23 5.84
CA ALA A 10 -4.69 -3.76 7.11
C ALA A 10 -6.22 -3.88 7.14
N GLU A 11 -6.93 -2.84 6.69
CA GLU A 11 -8.39 -2.84 6.57
C GLU A 11 -8.89 -3.98 5.70
N ILE A 12 -8.31 -4.19 4.52
CA ILE A 12 -8.74 -5.24 3.59
C ILE A 12 -8.49 -6.63 4.17
N ILE A 13 -7.32 -6.85 4.79
CA ILE A 13 -6.99 -8.13 5.45
C ILE A 13 -8.00 -8.42 6.57
N LYS A 14 -8.32 -7.41 7.39
CA LYS A 14 -9.28 -7.53 8.50
C LYS A 14 -10.69 -7.81 7.98
N ALA A 15 -11.15 -7.10 6.95
CA ALA A 15 -12.47 -7.29 6.34
C ALA A 15 -12.63 -8.71 5.76
N ARG A 16 -11.56 -9.27 5.20
CA ARG A 16 -11.53 -10.65 4.68
C ARG A 16 -11.36 -11.73 5.76
N LYS A 17 -11.19 -11.34 7.03
CA LYS A 17 -10.94 -12.24 8.16
C LYS A 17 -9.73 -13.15 7.93
N TRP A 18 -8.72 -12.65 7.23
CA TRP A 18 -7.52 -13.44 6.95
C TRP A 18 -6.56 -13.41 8.12
N THR A 19 -5.96 -14.56 8.40
CA THR A 19 -4.81 -14.61 9.31
C THR A 19 -3.64 -13.88 8.67
N GLN A 20 -2.75 -13.35 9.50
CA GLN A 20 -1.57 -12.66 9.00
C GLN A 20 -0.64 -13.59 8.20
N GLN A 21 -0.59 -14.88 8.54
CA GLN A 21 0.14 -15.87 7.76
C GLN A 21 -0.47 -16.09 6.37
N HIS A 22 -1.80 -16.18 6.27
CA HIS A 22 -2.48 -16.32 4.99
C HIS A 22 -2.21 -15.09 4.10
N ALA A 23 -2.39 -13.88 4.67
CA ALA A 23 -2.12 -12.64 3.94
C ALA A 23 -0.66 -12.55 3.50
N ALA A 24 0.31 -12.90 4.36
CA ALA A 24 1.72 -12.86 4.03
C ALA A 24 2.06 -13.75 2.82
N ARG A 25 1.51 -14.97 2.78
CA ARG A 25 1.67 -15.89 1.64
C ARG A 25 1.14 -15.28 0.35
N LEU A 26 -0.09 -14.76 0.35
CA LEU A 26 -0.68 -14.13 -0.83
C LEU A 26 0.13 -12.92 -1.31
N LEU A 27 0.54 -12.07 -0.36
CA LEU A 27 1.29 -10.84 -0.67
C LEU A 27 2.73 -11.12 -1.10
N GLY A 28 3.24 -12.34 -0.87
CA GLY A 28 4.59 -12.75 -1.25
C GLY A 28 5.67 -12.14 -0.35
N MET A 29 5.41 -12.13 0.97
CA MET A 29 6.38 -11.73 1.99
C MET A 29 6.26 -12.61 3.23
N THR A 30 7.24 -12.54 4.13
CA THR A 30 7.18 -13.29 5.39
C THR A 30 6.15 -12.68 6.35
N GLN A 31 5.58 -13.49 7.23
CA GLN A 31 4.60 -13.00 8.23
C GLN A 31 5.19 -11.92 9.16
N PRO A 32 6.46 -11.99 9.63
CA PRO A 32 7.07 -10.91 10.39
C PRO A 32 7.22 -9.62 9.57
N LYS A 33 7.60 -9.73 8.30
CA LYS A 33 7.71 -8.57 7.40
C LYS A 33 6.36 -7.88 7.20
N LEU A 34 5.29 -8.66 7.00
CA LEU A 34 3.94 -8.14 6.96
C LEU A 34 3.56 -7.50 8.31
N SER A 35 3.89 -8.13 9.44
CA SER A 35 3.58 -7.60 10.78
C SER A 35 4.15 -6.21 10.99
N ASN A 36 5.43 -6.08 10.67
CA ASN A 36 6.19 -4.85 10.86
C ASN A 36 5.61 -3.76 9.96
N MET A 37 5.34 -4.09 8.69
CA MET A 37 4.71 -3.16 7.75
C MET A 37 3.35 -2.65 8.24
N LEU A 38 2.47 -3.53 8.75
CA LEU A 38 1.15 -3.14 9.27
C LEU A 38 1.25 -2.32 10.57
N ARG A 39 2.36 -2.42 11.30
CA ARG A 39 2.66 -1.62 12.50
C ARG A 39 3.46 -0.34 12.21
N GLY A 40 3.58 0.05 10.94
CA GLY A 40 4.29 1.27 10.55
C GLY A 40 5.80 1.13 10.41
N GLN A 41 6.35 -0.07 10.56
CA GLN A 41 7.77 -0.35 10.40
C GLN A 41 8.06 -0.77 8.95
N PHE A 42 8.38 0.21 8.10
CA PHE A 42 8.50 0.01 6.65
C PHE A 42 9.90 -0.40 6.15
N ARG A 43 10.85 -0.67 7.05
CA ARG A 43 12.21 -1.04 6.65
C ARG A 43 12.18 -2.30 5.79
N GLY A 44 12.74 -2.21 4.58
CA GLY A 44 12.74 -3.32 3.62
C GLY A 44 11.43 -3.55 2.86
N VAL A 45 10.46 -2.61 2.93
CA VAL A 45 9.25 -2.60 2.10
C VAL A 45 9.18 -1.29 1.31
N SER A 46 9.23 -1.39 -0.02
CA SER A 46 9.10 -0.24 -0.92
C SER A 46 7.63 0.17 -1.09
N GLU A 47 7.40 1.41 -1.51
CA GLU A 47 6.05 1.91 -1.85
C GLU A 47 5.44 1.13 -3.01
N THR A 48 6.25 0.84 -4.03
CA THR A 48 5.88 -0.06 -5.14
C THR A 48 5.38 -1.41 -4.62
N LYS A 49 6.07 -2.00 -3.63
CA LYS A 49 5.63 -3.27 -3.05
C LYS A 49 4.28 -3.16 -2.35
N MET A 50 4.00 -2.03 -1.70
CA MET A 50 2.72 -1.79 -1.04
C MET A 50 1.60 -1.57 -2.06
N ILE A 51 1.89 -0.90 -3.17
CA ILE A 51 0.97 -0.75 -4.31
C ILE A 51 0.66 -2.12 -4.93
N GLU A 52 1.67 -2.96 -5.17
CA GLU A 52 1.46 -4.35 -5.62
C GLU A 52 0.60 -5.15 -4.64
N CYS A 53 0.76 -4.95 -3.33
CA CYS A 53 -0.07 -5.61 -2.34
C CYS A 53 -1.55 -5.22 -2.50
N LEU A 54 -1.87 -3.96 -2.82
CA LEU A 54 -3.25 -3.54 -3.09
C LEU A 54 -3.80 -4.24 -4.34
N ALA A 55 -3.01 -4.33 -5.41
CA ALA A 55 -3.38 -5.08 -6.62
C ALA A 55 -3.65 -6.56 -6.33
N LYS A 56 -2.77 -7.24 -5.57
CA LYS A 56 -2.96 -8.63 -5.12
C LYS A 56 -4.16 -8.81 -4.19
N LEU A 57 -4.58 -7.75 -3.52
CA LEU A 57 -5.80 -7.71 -2.73
C LEU A 57 -7.03 -7.38 -3.57
N GLY A 58 -6.94 -7.40 -4.91
CA GLY A 58 -8.06 -7.16 -5.82
C GLY A 58 -8.54 -5.71 -5.79
N ARG A 59 -7.62 -4.76 -5.58
CA ARG A 59 -7.87 -3.33 -5.77
C ARG A 59 -7.18 -2.86 -7.02
N ASP A 60 -7.93 -2.23 -7.90
CA ASP A 60 -7.35 -1.52 -9.02
C ASP A 60 -6.57 -0.31 -8.50
N VAL A 61 -5.35 -0.14 -9.01
CA VAL A 61 -4.50 0.99 -8.65
C VAL A 61 -4.19 1.78 -9.91
N GLN A 62 -4.55 3.06 -9.88
CA GLN A 62 -4.27 4.01 -10.95
C GLN A 62 -3.24 5.03 -10.47
N ILE A 63 -2.25 5.32 -11.31
CA ILE A 63 -1.29 6.41 -11.09
C ILE A 63 -1.61 7.47 -12.12
N VAL A 64 -2.01 8.65 -11.65
CA VAL A 64 -2.36 9.79 -12.50
C VAL A 64 -1.22 10.80 -12.45
N VAL A 65 -0.64 11.08 -13.62
CA VAL A 65 0.36 12.15 -13.77
C VAL A 65 -0.37 13.38 -14.30
N GLY A 66 -0.33 14.45 -13.51
CA GLY A 66 -0.97 15.72 -13.87
C GLY A 66 -0.18 16.49 -14.94
N PRO A 67 -0.79 17.54 -15.52
CA PRO A 67 -0.11 18.41 -16.48
C PRO A 67 1.03 19.19 -15.81
N ASP A 68 1.98 19.67 -16.63
CA ASP A 68 2.97 20.66 -16.19
C ASP A 68 2.24 21.92 -15.69
N ARG A 69 2.62 22.38 -14.50
CA ARG A 69 2.03 23.57 -13.87
C ARG A 69 2.72 24.86 -14.28
N HIS A 70 3.80 24.78 -15.07
CA HIS A 70 4.66 25.92 -15.43
C HIS A 70 5.07 26.74 -14.18
N SER A 71 5.45 26.01 -13.13
CA SER A 71 5.84 26.56 -11.84
C SER A 71 7.11 25.85 -11.36
N GLU A 72 8.01 26.59 -10.74
CA GLU A 72 9.22 26.01 -10.11
C GLU A 72 8.90 25.25 -8.82
N ILE A 73 7.66 25.32 -8.33
CA ILE A 73 7.21 24.59 -7.15
C ILE A 73 7.06 23.11 -7.48
N GLU A 74 7.73 22.25 -6.71
CA GLU A 74 7.63 20.81 -6.85
C GLU A 74 6.18 20.30 -6.75
N GLY A 75 5.86 19.32 -7.59
CA GLY A 75 4.59 18.60 -7.51
C GLY A 75 4.46 17.81 -6.22
N ARG A 76 3.22 17.41 -5.90
CA ARG A 76 2.92 16.59 -4.72
C ARG A 76 2.55 15.17 -5.12
N ILE A 77 2.96 14.22 -4.29
CA ILE A 77 2.54 12.82 -4.40
C ILE A 77 1.43 12.59 -3.39
N GLU A 78 0.24 12.25 -3.88
CA GLU A 78 -0.93 11.97 -3.05
C GLU A 78 -1.48 10.58 -3.37
N VAL A 79 -2.02 9.93 -2.35
CA VAL A 79 -2.78 8.69 -2.49
C VAL A 79 -4.22 8.98 -2.11
N VAL A 80 -5.13 8.74 -3.04
CA VAL A 80 -6.58 8.89 -2.83
C VAL A 80 -7.21 7.51 -2.92
N PHE A 81 -8.02 7.15 -1.93
CA PHE A 81 -8.80 5.92 -1.95
C PHE A 81 -10.21 6.25 -2.42
N ALA A 82 -10.69 5.56 -3.45
CA ALA A 82 -12.09 5.61 -3.84
C ALA A 82 -12.99 5.08 -2.70
N ALA A 83 -14.18 5.65 -2.58
CA ALA A 83 -15.21 5.25 -1.62
C ALA A 83 -15.80 3.87 -1.97
#